data_AF-K4ISC1-F1
#
_entry.id   AF-K4ISC1-F1
#
_cell.length_a   1.000
_cell.length_b   1.000
_cell.length_c   1.000
_cell.angle_alpha   90.00
_cell.angle_beta   90.00
_cell.angle_gamma   90.00
#
_symmetry.space_group_name_H-M   'P 1'
#
loop_
_entity.id
_entity.type
_entity.pdbx_description
1 polymer ?
#
loop_
_entity_poly.entity_id
_entity_poly.type
_entity_poly.pdbx_seq_one_letter_code
_entity_poly.pdbx_strand_id
1 'polypeptide(L)'
;MKNKVINMFGSKLVPNKGVKYSELLEQFMTPFANEFIDTEYTEEIFEFAINAWNMANINAIMPKENIEEAMDSITKEGENISLLKKMIAHKTKKYKAFTHFIVDFELKEVEAGKDPILSIVTQEEDAYLANMMDSLENESTSDDFEENYINRTAITLRPQQPFLDWYSNLNPEEDFDEDFKETKTYLIDDSINEPEKWLKKKFDKFFMMELGEWHTNKKEWPQKRNYKMFTLWFRVEISENIYDLEKNPILKSE
;
A
#
# COMPACT_ATOMS: atom_id res chain seq x y z
N MET A 1 12.91 37.70 6.85
CA MET A 1 13.69 37.10 7.96
C MET A 1 14.99 36.59 7.35
N LYS A 2 16.13 36.77 8.03
CA LYS A 2 17.46 36.46 7.46
C LYS A 2 17.62 34.94 7.35
N ASN A 3 17.84 34.42 6.14
CA ASN A 3 18.22 33.04 5.89
C ASN A 3 19.48 32.72 6.71
N LYS A 4 19.33 31.93 7.78
CA LYS A 4 20.46 31.34 8.48
C LYS A 4 20.99 30.24 7.58
N VAL A 5 22.11 30.51 6.91
CA VAL A 5 22.93 29.45 6.33
C VAL A 5 23.40 28.58 7.49
N ILE A 6 22.81 27.40 7.65
CA ILE A 6 23.25 26.40 8.62
C ILE A 6 24.60 25.90 8.11
N ASN A 7 25.64 26.10 8.91
CA ASN A 7 26.99 25.68 8.55
C ASN A 7 27.11 24.16 8.73
N MET A 8 26.69 23.39 7.72
CA MET A 8 26.71 21.92 7.76
C MET A 8 28.13 21.30 7.80
N PHE A 9 29.19 22.11 7.85
CA PHE A 9 30.58 21.65 7.81
C PHE A 9 31.44 22.27 8.94
N GLY A 10 30.88 22.38 10.14
CA GLY A 10 31.52 22.89 11.36
C GLY A 10 31.84 21.79 12.38
N SER A 11 33.12 21.39 12.44
CA SER A 11 33.67 20.28 13.23
C SER A 11 33.31 20.20 14.73
N LYS A 12 32.94 19.00 15.21
CA LYS A 12 33.39 18.42 16.49
C LYS A 12 33.48 16.90 16.42
N LEU A 13 34.71 16.42 16.19
CA LEU A 13 35.06 15.00 16.13
C LEU A 13 35.08 14.41 17.54
N VAL A 14 34.25 13.39 17.81
CA VAL A 14 34.37 12.51 18.99
C VAL A 14 35.01 11.19 18.53
N PRO A 15 36.01 10.63 19.23
CA PRO A 15 36.83 9.56 18.69
C PRO A 15 36.13 8.20 18.81
N ASN A 16 35.93 7.54 17.67
CA ASN A 16 35.62 6.12 17.58
C ASN A 16 36.81 5.44 16.90
N LYS A 17 37.26 4.29 17.41
CA LYS A 17 38.56 3.66 17.07
C LYS A 17 38.59 2.95 15.69
N GLY A 18 37.74 3.37 14.75
CA GLY A 18 37.62 2.81 13.39
C GLY A 18 37.36 3.88 12.33
N VAL A 19 36.97 3.46 11.13
CA VAL A 19 36.57 4.39 10.06
C VAL A 19 35.27 5.09 10.46
N LYS A 20 35.27 6.43 10.48
CA LYS A 20 34.12 7.22 10.89
C LYS A 20 33.26 7.58 9.69
N TYR A 21 32.21 6.79 9.47
CA TYR A 21 31.30 7.00 8.34
C TYR A 21 30.53 8.32 8.42
N SER A 22 30.30 8.89 9.60
CA SER A 22 29.75 10.25 9.72
C SER A 22 30.65 11.30 9.08
N GLU A 23 31.94 11.30 9.40
CA GLU A 23 32.93 12.21 8.81
C GLU A 23 33.12 11.96 7.30
N LEU A 24 33.08 10.69 6.87
CA LEU A 24 33.16 10.34 5.45
C LEU A 24 31.94 10.85 4.68
N LEU A 25 30.73 10.71 5.24
CA LEU A 25 29.50 11.16 4.61
C LEU A 25 29.50 12.69 4.47
N GLU A 26 29.88 13.42 5.51
CA GLU A 26 30.05 14.89 5.44
C GLU A 26 31.06 15.30 4.35
N GLN A 27 32.23 14.65 4.29
CA GLN A 27 33.24 14.92 3.26
C GLN A 27 32.75 14.58 1.85
N PHE A 28 31.95 13.52 1.73
CA PHE A 28 31.33 13.10 0.48
C PHE A 28 30.32 14.14 -0.03
N MET A 29 29.56 14.76 0.88
CA MET A 29 28.54 15.76 0.57
C MET A 29 29.11 17.15 0.27
N THR A 30 30.27 17.48 0.84
CA THR A 30 30.88 18.83 0.77
C THR A 30 30.90 19.43 -0.65
N PRO A 31 31.30 18.71 -1.72
CA PRO A 31 31.32 19.28 -3.09
C PRO A 31 29.94 19.64 -3.66
N PHE A 32 28.87 19.13 -3.05
CA PHE A 32 27.48 19.25 -3.51
C PHE A 32 26.65 20.16 -2.60
N ALA A 33 27.24 20.77 -1.57
CA ALA A 33 26.52 21.59 -0.58
C ALA A 33 25.59 22.66 -1.19
N ASN A 34 26.00 23.26 -2.31
CA ASN A 34 25.22 24.30 -2.98
C ASN A 34 23.96 23.76 -3.67
N GLU A 35 23.89 22.46 -3.96
CA GLU A 35 22.75 21.82 -4.63
C GLU A 35 21.58 21.59 -3.66
N PHE A 36 21.80 21.78 -2.36
CA PHE A 36 20.80 21.56 -1.29
C PHE A 36 20.39 22.87 -0.57
N ILE A 37 20.75 24.04 -1.11
CA ILE A 37 20.46 25.34 -0.47
C ILE A 37 18.96 25.56 -0.28
N ASP A 38 18.15 25.05 -1.20
CA ASP A 38 16.69 25.19 -1.19
C ASP A 38 15.97 24.02 -0.51
N THR A 39 16.72 23.03 0.03
CA THR A 39 16.14 21.90 0.77
C THR A 39 15.80 22.32 2.19
N GLU A 40 14.54 22.16 2.59
CA GLU A 40 14.03 22.64 3.89
C GLU A 40 14.52 21.78 5.06
N TYR A 41 14.54 20.46 4.88
CA TYR A 41 14.85 19.49 5.94
C TYR A 41 16.24 18.90 5.78
N THR A 42 17.02 18.88 6.85
CA THR A 42 18.39 18.36 6.83
C THR A 42 18.42 16.84 6.66
N GLU A 43 17.39 16.17 7.18
CA GLU A 43 17.14 14.75 7.05
C GLU A 43 17.04 14.33 5.57
N GLU A 44 16.30 15.08 4.75
CA GLU A 44 16.17 14.81 3.31
C GLU A 44 17.52 14.87 2.59
N ILE A 45 18.41 15.80 3.00
CA ILE A 45 19.75 15.94 2.44
C ILE A 45 20.59 14.69 2.76
N PHE A 46 20.54 14.22 4.01
CA PHE A 46 21.28 13.03 4.43
C PHE A 46 20.72 11.75 3.81
N GLU A 47 19.40 11.59 3.74
CA GLU A 47 18.76 10.47 3.04
C GLU A 47 19.19 10.41 1.57
N PHE A 48 19.16 11.54 0.86
CA PHE A 48 19.61 11.62 -0.52
C PHE A 48 21.09 11.24 -0.67
N ALA A 49 21.95 11.74 0.22
CA ALA A 49 23.38 11.43 0.21
C ALA A 49 23.65 9.94 0.53
N ILE A 50 22.92 9.36 1.48
CA ILE A 50 23.01 7.94 1.84
C ILE A 50 22.56 7.07 0.67
N ASN A 51 21.47 7.42 -0.02
CA ASN A 51 21.03 6.73 -1.22
C ASN A 51 22.11 6.74 -2.31
N ALA A 52 22.71 7.91 -2.58
CA ALA A 52 23.82 8.01 -3.52
C ALA A 52 25.04 7.17 -3.10
N TRP A 53 25.34 7.14 -1.81
CA TRP A 53 26.45 6.36 -1.26
C TRP A 53 26.21 4.86 -1.43
N ASN A 54 25.06 4.36 -0.97
CA ASN A 54 24.71 2.94 -1.02
C ASN A 54 24.59 2.46 -2.46
N MET A 55 23.95 3.24 -3.34
CA MET A 55 23.84 2.93 -4.77
C MET A 55 25.22 2.77 -5.42
N ALA A 56 26.19 3.61 -5.07
CA ALA A 56 27.54 3.46 -5.58
C ALA A 56 28.24 2.18 -5.09
N ASN A 57 27.90 1.64 -3.91
CA ASN A 57 28.35 0.32 -3.48
C ASN A 57 27.65 -0.80 -4.26
N ILE A 58 26.31 -0.74 -4.42
CA ILE A 58 25.54 -1.71 -5.23
C ILE A 58 26.13 -1.79 -6.64
N ASN A 59 26.39 -0.65 -7.28
CA ASN A 59 26.97 -0.55 -8.63
C ASN A 59 28.37 -1.16 -8.75
N ALA A 60 29.10 -1.31 -7.65
CA ALA A 60 30.42 -1.94 -7.65
C ALA A 60 30.33 -3.47 -7.62
N ILE A 61 29.19 -4.02 -7.17
CA ILE A 61 28.98 -5.44 -6.90
C ILE A 61 28.06 -6.07 -7.96
N MET A 62 27.09 -5.32 -8.47
CA MET A 62 26.08 -5.79 -9.42
C MET A 62 26.46 -5.54 -10.89
N PRO A 63 26.06 -6.42 -11.83
CA PRO A 63 26.21 -6.19 -13.26
C PRO A 63 25.45 -4.93 -13.72
N LYS A 64 26.04 -4.18 -14.67
CA LYS A 64 25.47 -2.90 -15.14
C LYS A 64 24.07 -3.00 -15.73
N GLU A 65 23.73 -4.15 -16.32
CA GLU A 65 22.43 -4.39 -16.94
C GLU A 65 21.27 -4.36 -15.93
N ASN A 66 21.51 -4.65 -14.65
CA ASN A 66 20.50 -4.66 -13.59
C ASN A 66 20.36 -3.31 -12.87
N ILE A 67 21.16 -2.30 -13.24
CA ILE A 67 21.26 -1.03 -12.50
C ILE A 67 20.22 -0.02 -13.01
N GLU A 68 19.97 0.05 -14.32
CA GLU A 68 19.01 1.03 -14.87
C GLU A 68 17.57 0.77 -14.39
N GLU A 69 17.18 -0.49 -14.32
CA GLU A 69 15.86 -0.91 -13.83
C GLU A 69 15.69 -0.63 -12.32
N ALA A 70 16.74 -0.87 -11.53
CA ALA A 70 16.76 -0.53 -10.11
C ALA A 70 16.72 1.00 -9.88
N MET A 71 17.40 1.79 -10.73
CA MET A 71 17.40 3.25 -10.62
C MET A 71 16.01 3.85 -10.82
N ASP A 72 15.23 3.35 -11.78
CA ASP A 72 13.87 3.85 -12.05
C ASP A 72 12.90 3.51 -10.91
N SER A 73 13.09 2.37 -10.24
CA SER A 73 12.24 1.94 -9.11
C SER A 73 12.50 2.72 -7.80
N ILE A 74 13.72 3.22 -7.59
CA ILE A 74 14.15 3.86 -6.34
C ILE A 74 13.99 5.39 -6.40
N THR A 75 14.10 5.99 -7.58
CA THR A 75 13.89 7.44 -7.71
C THR A 75 12.41 7.76 -7.62
N LYS A 76 12.01 8.46 -6.55
CA LYS A 76 10.66 9.02 -6.45
C LYS A 76 10.44 10.09 -7.52
N GLU A 77 9.20 10.24 -7.99
CA GLU A 77 8.82 11.36 -8.87
C GLU A 77 9.25 12.69 -8.23
N GLY A 78 10.15 13.42 -8.91
CA GLY A 78 10.67 14.72 -8.44
C GLY A 78 12.10 14.71 -7.89
N GLU A 79 12.73 13.55 -7.70
CA GLU A 79 14.15 13.51 -7.31
C GLU A 79 15.09 14.04 -8.42
N ASN A 80 16.14 14.76 -8.02
CA ASN A 80 17.13 15.27 -8.96
C ASN A 80 18.09 14.14 -9.41
N ILE A 81 17.63 13.33 -10.36
CA ILE A 81 18.38 12.19 -10.94
C ILE A 81 19.77 12.62 -11.45
N SER A 82 19.89 13.85 -11.96
CA SER A 82 21.17 14.40 -12.42
C SER A 82 22.18 14.56 -11.28
N LEU A 83 21.73 15.12 -10.14
CA LEU A 83 22.55 15.23 -8.94
C LEU A 83 22.92 13.86 -8.38
N LEU A 84 21.94 12.95 -8.29
CA LEU A 84 22.15 11.58 -7.81
C LEU A 84 23.26 10.88 -8.61
N LYS A 85 23.19 10.91 -9.95
CA LYS A 85 24.22 10.35 -10.83
C LYS A 85 25.61 10.96 -10.60
N LYS A 86 25.69 12.28 -10.37
CA LYS A 86 26.97 12.96 -10.06
C LYS A 86 27.53 12.51 -8.71
N MET A 87 26.69 12.39 -7.68
CA MET A 87 27.10 11.94 -6.35
C MET A 87 27.55 10.47 -6.36
N ILE A 88 26.82 9.59 -7.05
CA ILE A 88 27.23 8.19 -7.26
C ILE A 88 28.62 8.13 -7.92
N ALA A 89 28.81 8.82 -9.04
CA ALA A 89 30.10 8.85 -9.73
C ALA A 89 31.24 9.40 -8.85
N HIS A 90 30.93 10.39 -8.01
CA HIS A 90 31.88 10.94 -7.04
C HIS A 90 32.28 9.92 -5.98
N LYS A 91 31.31 9.19 -5.42
CA LYS A 91 31.55 8.08 -4.48
C LYS A 91 32.46 7.05 -5.14
N THR A 92 32.07 6.52 -6.30
CA THR A 92 32.81 5.49 -7.03
C THR A 92 34.26 5.90 -7.31
N LYS A 93 34.52 7.18 -7.59
CA LYS A 93 35.86 7.68 -7.91
C LYS A 93 36.74 7.90 -6.69
N LYS A 94 36.21 8.51 -5.61
CA LYS A 94 37.02 8.97 -4.46
C LYS A 94 36.93 8.08 -3.23
N TYR A 95 35.83 7.36 -3.07
CA TYR A 95 35.48 6.62 -1.86
C TYR A 95 35.34 5.12 -2.10
N LYS A 96 35.95 4.60 -3.19
CA LYS A 96 35.86 3.18 -3.60
C LYS A 96 36.29 2.19 -2.50
N ALA A 97 37.21 2.59 -1.63
CA ALA A 97 37.71 1.72 -0.55
C ALA A 97 36.70 1.54 0.61
N PHE A 98 35.62 2.32 0.64
CA PHE A 98 34.64 2.32 1.74
C PHE A 98 33.36 1.60 1.29
N THR A 99 33.33 0.29 1.51
CA THR A 99 32.31 -0.62 0.96
C THR A 99 31.09 -0.80 1.87
N HIS A 100 31.16 -0.45 3.15
CA HIS A 100 29.99 -0.60 4.03
C HIS A 100 28.82 0.27 3.57
N PHE A 101 27.63 -0.26 3.78
CA PHE A 101 26.35 0.39 3.55
C PHE A 101 25.95 1.17 4.78
N ILE A 102 25.33 2.33 4.59
CA ILE A 102 24.75 3.13 5.66
C ILE A 102 23.27 2.74 5.75
N VAL A 103 22.85 2.21 6.89
CA VAL A 103 21.48 1.68 7.05
C VAL A 103 20.62 2.54 7.96
N ASP A 104 21.23 3.38 8.78
CA ASP A 104 20.52 4.28 9.67
C ASP A 104 21.41 5.49 10.02
N PHE A 105 20.78 6.60 10.35
CA PHE A 105 21.44 7.79 10.86
C PHE A 105 20.59 8.50 11.91
N GLU A 106 21.26 9.19 12.82
CA GLU A 106 20.61 9.96 13.87
C GLU A 106 21.27 11.33 14.00
N LEU A 107 20.48 12.40 13.97
CA LEU A 107 20.92 13.77 14.23
C LEU A 107 20.59 14.14 15.67
N LYS A 108 21.61 14.18 16.54
CA LYS A 108 21.44 14.52 17.96
C LYS A 108 21.66 16.00 18.20
N GLU A 109 20.63 16.71 18.62
CA GLU A 109 20.78 18.06 19.17
C GLU A 109 21.54 18.00 20.50
N VAL A 110 22.64 18.74 20.61
CA VAL A 110 23.50 18.72 21.80
C VAL A 110 23.17 19.87 22.74
N GLU A 111 23.01 21.09 22.18
CA GLU A 111 22.61 22.29 22.90
C GLU A 111 21.92 23.25 21.91
N ALA A 112 20.97 24.05 22.40
CA ALA A 112 20.24 25.01 21.57
C ALA A 112 21.19 25.96 20.83
N GLY A 113 21.16 25.92 19.50
CA GLY A 113 21.98 26.75 18.61
C GLY A 113 23.37 26.20 18.29
N LYS A 114 23.71 24.97 18.70
CA LYS A 114 24.86 24.21 18.18
C LYS A 114 24.43 23.27 17.06
N ASP A 115 25.36 22.96 16.17
CA ASP A 115 25.12 22.01 15.10
C ASP A 115 24.86 20.60 15.67
N PRO A 116 23.90 19.85 15.10
CA PRO A 116 23.59 18.51 15.56
C PRO A 116 24.76 17.55 15.31
N ILE A 117 24.90 16.53 16.15
CA ILE A 117 25.88 15.46 15.96
C ILE A 117 25.25 14.37 15.09
N LEU A 118 25.86 14.11 13.94
CA LEU A 118 25.52 12.99 13.07
C LEU A 118 26.11 11.67 13.61
N SER A 119 25.23 10.72 13.91
CA SER A 119 25.58 9.33 14.17
C SER A 119 25.17 8.48 12.97
N ILE A 120 26.05 7.57 12.55
CA ILE A 120 25.80 6.66 11.41
C ILE A 120 25.89 5.22 11.88
N VAL A 121 24.93 4.40 11.46
CA VAL A 121 24.97 2.95 11.58
C VAL A 121 25.30 2.37 10.21
N THR A 122 26.27 1.46 10.17
CA THR A 122 26.68 0.79 8.94
C THR A 122 26.53 -0.72 9.02
N GLN A 123 26.44 -1.35 7.85
CA GLN A 123 26.48 -2.80 7.67
C GLN A 123 27.53 -3.17 6.62
N GLU A 124 28.17 -4.32 6.83
CA GLU A 124 29.07 -4.94 5.86
C GLU A 124 28.30 -5.39 4.61
N GLU A 125 29.03 -5.53 3.50
CA GLU A 125 28.48 -5.87 2.19
C GLU A 125 27.62 -7.15 2.22
N ASP A 126 28.17 -8.26 2.72
CA ASP A 126 27.46 -9.55 2.76
C ASP A 126 26.18 -9.48 3.61
N ALA A 127 26.22 -8.75 4.72
CA ALA A 127 25.06 -8.59 5.60
C ALA A 127 23.96 -7.75 4.96
N TYR A 128 24.35 -6.65 4.29
CA TYR A 128 23.41 -5.79 3.59
C TYR A 128 22.74 -6.54 2.42
N LEU A 129 23.52 -7.29 1.62
CA LEU A 129 23.00 -8.07 0.50
C LEU A 129 22.08 -9.20 0.97
N ALA A 130 22.42 -9.88 2.06
CA ALA A 130 21.54 -10.90 2.65
C ALA A 130 20.20 -10.31 3.08
N ASN A 131 20.21 -9.17 3.78
CA ASN A 131 18.99 -8.46 4.18
C ASN A 131 18.18 -7.97 2.96
N MET A 132 18.86 -7.45 1.94
CA MET A 132 18.22 -7.00 0.70
C MET A 132 17.56 -8.17 -0.04
N MET A 133 18.23 -9.33 -0.13
CA MET A 133 17.68 -10.51 -0.77
C MET A 133 16.51 -11.09 0.01
N ASP A 134 16.58 -11.13 1.34
CA ASP A 134 15.46 -11.52 2.21
C ASP A 134 14.27 -10.56 2.04
N SER A 135 14.50 -9.25 1.91
CA SER A 135 13.44 -8.28 1.60
C SER A 135 12.83 -8.51 0.21
N LEU A 136 13.64 -8.78 -0.82
CA LEU A 136 13.14 -9.06 -2.18
C LEU A 136 12.41 -10.39 -2.26
N GLU A 137 12.87 -11.42 -1.54
CA GLU A 137 12.15 -12.69 -1.37
C GLU A 137 10.82 -12.44 -0.66
N ASN A 138 10.80 -11.64 0.40
CA ASN A 138 9.56 -11.28 1.10
C ASN A 138 8.60 -10.42 0.25
N GLU A 139 9.10 -9.51 -0.58
CA GLU A 139 8.29 -8.75 -1.56
C GLU A 139 7.76 -9.64 -2.68
N SER A 140 8.54 -10.63 -3.13
CA SER A 140 8.07 -11.63 -4.12
C SER A 140 7.21 -12.74 -3.51
N THR A 141 7.16 -12.85 -2.17
CA THR A 141 6.20 -13.65 -1.41
C THR A 141 5.14 -12.82 -0.72
N SER A 142 5.01 -11.51 -0.97
CA SER A 142 3.78 -10.82 -0.61
C SER A 142 2.73 -11.44 -1.52
N ASP A 143 2.04 -12.45 -1.00
CA ASP A 143 0.82 -12.97 -1.58
C ASP A 143 0.06 -11.77 -2.18
N ASP A 144 -0.30 -11.83 -3.47
CA ASP A 144 -1.28 -10.91 -4.05
C ASP A 144 -2.62 -10.93 -3.25
N PHE A 145 -2.73 -11.84 -2.28
CA PHE A 145 -3.68 -11.92 -1.19
C PHE A 145 -3.15 -11.22 0.08
N GLU A 146 -3.29 -9.91 0.15
CA GLU A 146 -3.32 -9.23 1.46
C GLU A 146 -4.61 -9.66 2.19
N GLU A 147 -4.54 -9.97 3.49
CA GLU A 147 -5.73 -10.28 4.32
C GLU A 147 -6.56 -9.00 4.56
N ASN A 148 -7.16 -8.47 3.49
CA ASN A 148 -7.98 -7.26 3.49
C ASN A 148 -9.40 -7.56 3.93
N TYR A 149 -9.54 -8.02 5.17
CA TYR A 149 -10.83 -8.25 5.79
C TYR A 149 -11.65 -6.95 5.82
N ILE A 150 -12.87 -7.00 5.30
CA ILE A 150 -13.80 -5.86 5.39
C ILE A 150 -14.81 -6.09 6.51
N ASN A 151 -15.16 -5.03 7.24
CA ASN A 151 -16.12 -5.04 8.34
C ASN A 151 -17.58 -5.15 7.82
N ARG A 152 -17.89 -6.19 7.05
CA ARG A 152 -19.19 -6.45 6.45
C ARG A 152 -19.53 -7.94 6.50
N THR A 153 -20.81 -8.23 6.70
CA THR A 153 -21.39 -9.55 6.44
C THR A 153 -22.11 -9.52 5.10
N ALA A 154 -21.95 -10.56 4.27
CA ALA A 154 -22.59 -10.69 2.98
C ALA A 154 -23.80 -11.59 3.10
N ILE A 155 -24.94 -11.14 2.58
CA ILE A 155 -26.13 -11.96 2.37
C ILE A 155 -26.34 -12.09 0.87
N THR A 156 -26.12 -13.29 0.35
CA THR A 156 -26.36 -13.61 -1.06
C THR A 156 -27.71 -14.28 -1.21
N LEU A 157 -28.54 -13.74 -2.10
CA LEU A 157 -29.83 -14.32 -2.48
C LEU A 157 -29.69 -14.93 -3.87
N ARG A 158 -29.94 -16.24 -3.95
CA ARG A 158 -30.04 -16.96 -5.23
C ARG A 158 -31.50 -17.27 -5.52
N PRO A 159 -32.11 -16.68 -6.56
CA PRO A 159 -33.47 -17.00 -6.98
C PRO A 159 -33.65 -18.51 -7.17
N GLN A 160 -34.82 -19.02 -6.76
CA GLN A 160 -35.24 -20.40 -6.94
C GLN A 160 -36.46 -20.46 -7.85
N GLN A 161 -36.83 -21.67 -8.28
CA GLN A 161 -37.92 -21.89 -9.23
C GLN A 161 -39.21 -21.11 -8.93
N PRO A 162 -39.70 -20.99 -7.68
CA PRO A 162 -40.92 -20.24 -7.41
C PRO A 162 -40.86 -18.75 -7.77
N PHE A 163 -39.68 -18.12 -7.65
CA PHE A 163 -39.48 -16.73 -8.08
C PHE A 163 -39.51 -16.63 -9.61
N LEU A 164 -38.85 -17.57 -10.29
CA LEU A 164 -38.84 -17.66 -11.74
C LEU A 164 -40.26 -17.87 -12.29
N ASP A 165 -40.98 -18.86 -11.76
CA ASP A 165 -42.36 -19.15 -12.17
C ASP A 165 -43.28 -17.94 -11.99
N TRP A 166 -43.12 -17.18 -10.90
CA TRP A 166 -43.88 -15.96 -10.69
C TRP A 166 -43.61 -14.93 -11.79
N TYR A 167 -42.35 -14.73 -12.17
CA TYR A 167 -42.00 -13.83 -13.25
C TYR A 167 -42.52 -14.33 -14.61
N SER A 168 -42.35 -15.62 -14.94
CA SER A 168 -42.82 -16.20 -16.21
C SER A 168 -44.32 -16.01 -16.39
N ASN A 169 -45.09 -16.13 -15.31
CA ASN A 169 -46.54 -15.95 -15.35
C ASN A 169 -46.95 -14.50 -15.64
N LEU A 170 -46.12 -13.52 -15.31
CA LEU A 170 -46.36 -12.11 -15.62
C LEU A 170 -45.94 -11.75 -17.04
N ASN A 171 -44.90 -12.41 -17.56
CA ASN A 171 -44.31 -12.13 -18.87
C ASN A 171 -44.19 -13.41 -19.72
N PRO A 172 -45.31 -14.02 -20.16
CA PRO A 172 -45.30 -15.31 -20.84
C PRO A 172 -44.67 -15.30 -22.24
N GLU A 173 -44.47 -14.12 -22.82
CA GLU A 173 -43.89 -13.92 -24.15
C GLU A 173 -42.38 -13.61 -24.10
N GLU A 174 -41.78 -13.50 -22.91
CA GLU A 174 -40.35 -13.29 -22.73
C GLU A 174 -39.62 -14.63 -22.55
N ASP A 175 -38.57 -14.85 -23.33
CA ASP A 175 -37.68 -16.00 -23.14
C ASP A 175 -36.78 -15.76 -21.92
N PHE A 176 -36.60 -16.80 -21.10
CA PHE A 176 -35.71 -16.75 -19.93
C PHE A 176 -34.24 -16.72 -20.38
N ASP A 177 -33.61 -15.55 -20.28
CA ASP A 177 -32.16 -15.43 -20.42
C ASP A 177 -31.41 -15.86 -19.13
N GLU A 178 -30.10 -16.09 -19.23
CA GLU A 178 -29.24 -16.50 -18.11
C GLU A 178 -29.22 -15.47 -16.97
N ASP A 179 -29.51 -14.20 -17.27
CA ASP A 179 -29.55 -13.06 -16.33
C ASP A 179 -30.50 -13.29 -15.15
N PHE A 180 -31.56 -14.09 -15.32
CA PHE A 180 -32.50 -14.43 -14.24
C PHE A 180 -31.88 -15.29 -13.12
N LYS A 181 -30.72 -15.88 -13.37
CA LYS A 181 -29.97 -16.68 -12.38
C LYS A 181 -28.91 -15.87 -11.66
N GLU A 182 -28.75 -14.59 -11.99
CA GLU A 182 -27.81 -13.72 -11.29
C GLU A 182 -28.14 -13.67 -9.80
N THR A 183 -27.12 -13.88 -8.99
CA THR A 183 -27.23 -13.80 -7.54
C THR A 183 -26.91 -12.40 -7.09
N LYS A 184 -27.73 -11.83 -6.21
CA LYS A 184 -27.41 -10.57 -5.57
C LYS A 184 -26.85 -10.76 -4.19
N THR A 185 -25.78 -10.03 -3.91
CA THR A 185 -25.13 -10.00 -2.61
C THR A 185 -25.31 -8.64 -1.97
N TYR A 186 -25.78 -8.66 -0.73
CA TYR A 186 -26.03 -7.48 0.08
C TYR A 186 -25.03 -7.43 1.23
N LEU A 187 -24.24 -6.37 1.30
CA LEU A 187 -23.32 -6.14 2.41
C LEU A 187 -24.04 -5.41 3.55
N ILE A 188 -24.02 -6.01 4.73
CA ILE A 188 -24.58 -5.46 5.98
C ILE A 188 -23.47 -5.23 7.00
N ASP A 189 -23.82 -4.55 8.08
CA ASP A 189 -22.94 -4.31 9.23
C ASP A 189 -22.55 -5.64 9.90
N ASP A 190 -21.25 -5.85 10.15
CA ASP A 190 -20.68 -7.06 10.75
C ASP A 190 -20.85 -7.12 12.27
N SER A 191 -21.24 -6.02 12.92
CA SER A 191 -21.61 -6.02 14.34
C SER A 191 -22.93 -6.76 14.64
N ILE A 192 -23.62 -7.25 13.61
CA ILE A 192 -24.84 -8.04 13.74
C ILE A 192 -24.47 -9.48 14.12
N ASN A 193 -24.45 -9.77 15.42
CA ASN A 193 -24.09 -11.08 15.98
C ASN A 193 -24.93 -12.29 15.52
N GLU A 194 -26.15 -12.07 14.99
CA GLU A 194 -27.04 -13.15 14.54
C GLU A 194 -27.69 -12.77 13.19
N PRO A 195 -26.91 -12.81 12.09
CA PRO A 195 -27.34 -12.29 10.78
C PRO A 195 -28.58 -13.03 10.24
N GLU A 196 -28.78 -14.31 10.53
CA GLU A 196 -29.98 -15.06 10.13
C GLU A 196 -31.24 -14.55 10.83
N LYS A 197 -31.15 -14.27 12.14
CA LYS A 197 -32.28 -13.73 12.90
C LYS A 197 -32.59 -12.31 12.47
N TRP A 198 -31.56 -11.52 12.17
CA TRP A 198 -31.71 -10.19 11.62
C TRP A 198 -32.37 -10.23 10.24
N LEU A 199 -31.90 -11.09 9.33
CA LEU A 199 -32.50 -11.32 8.02
C LEU A 199 -33.95 -11.75 8.14
N LYS A 200 -34.27 -12.68 9.05
CA LYS A 200 -35.66 -13.10 9.30
C LYS A 200 -36.58 -11.95 9.74
N LYS A 201 -36.05 -10.91 10.40
CA LYS A 201 -36.82 -9.70 10.74
C LYS A 201 -36.93 -8.71 9.57
N LYS A 202 -36.01 -8.78 8.60
CA LYS A 202 -35.90 -7.85 7.47
C LYS A 202 -36.28 -8.46 6.12
N PHE A 203 -36.62 -9.75 6.06
CA PHE A 203 -36.78 -10.53 4.83
C PHE A 203 -37.70 -9.84 3.81
N ASP A 204 -38.79 -9.21 4.27
CA ASP A 204 -39.74 -8.58 3.37
C ASP A 204 -39.11 -7.42 2.59
N LYS A 205 -38.15 -6.69 3.19
CA LYS A 205 -37.42 -5.63 2.47
C LYS A 205 -36.59 -6.20 1.33
N PHE A 206 -35.83 -7.26 1.59
CA PHE A 206 -35.04 -7.95 0.56
C PHE A 206 -35.94 -8.53 -0.52
N PHE A 207 -37.03 -9.20 -0.13
CA PHE A 207 -38.00 -9.74 -1.06
C PHE A 207 -38.59 -8.65 -1.96
N MET A 208 -38.95 -7.50 -1.40
CA MET A 208 -39.46 -6.36 -2.18
C MET A 208 -38.41 -5.75 -3.11
N MET A 209 -37.13 -5.72 -2.73
CA MET A 209 -36.05 -5.25 -3.60
C MET A 209 -35.89 -6.18 -4.80
N GLU A 210 -35.85 -7.50 -4.57
CA GLU A 210 -35.78 -8.49 -5.64
C GLU A 210 -37.01 -8.37 -6.56
N LEU A 211 -38.23 -8.39 -6.03
CA LEU A 211 -39.44 -8.27 -6.86
C LEU A 211 -39.51 -6.96 -7.66
N GLY A 212 -39.04 -5.86 -7.06
CA GLY A 212 -39.18 -4.52 -7.64
C GLY A 212 -38.21 -4.17 -8.75
N GLU A 213 -37.11 -4.91 -8.88
CA GLU A 213 -36.23 -4.82 -10.04
C GLU A 213 -36.91 -5.38 -11.29
N TRP A 214 -37.65 -6.48 -11.15
CA TRP A 214 -38.25 -7.19 -12.27
C TRP A 214 -39.66 -6.72 -12.60
N HIS A 215 -40.42 -6.26 -11.59
CA HIS A 215 -41.79 -5.81 -11.83
C HIS A 215 -42.21 -4.66 -10.92
N THR A 216 -42.64 -3.55 -11.50
CA THR A 216 -42.97 -2.33 -10.74
C THR A 216 -44.37 -2.35 -10.11
N ASN A 217 -45.31 -3.11 -10.68
CA ASN A 217 -46.70 -3.15 -10.19
C ASN A 217 -46.83 -4.04 -8.94
N LYS A 218 -46.76 -3.40 -7.77
CA LYS A 218 -46.86 -4.06 -6.45
C LYS A 218 -48.14 -4.86 -6.19
N LYS A 219 -49.21 -4.64 -6.97
CA LYS A 219 -50.45 -5.42 -6.85
C LYS A 219 -50.30 -6.83 -7.38
N GLU A 220 -49.36 -7.04 -8.31
CA GLU A 220 -49.07 -8.32 -8.97
C GLU A 220 -47.93 -9.08 -8.29
N TRP A 221 -47.31 -8.48 -7.26
CA TRP A 221 -46.37 -9.18 -6.38
C TRP A 221 -47.08 -10.26 -5.56
N PRO A 222 -46.36 -11.30 -5.10
CA PRO A 222 -46.89 -12.25 -4.15
C PRO A 222 -47.45 -11.52 -2.92
N GLN A 223 -48.72 -11.77 -2.63
CA GLN A 223 -49.43 -11.19 -1.50
C GLN A 223 -49.21 -12.05 -0.24
N LYS A 224 -49.29 -11.44 0.95
CA LYS A 224 -49.05 -12.13 2.25
C LYS A 224 -47.68 -12.79 2.37
N ARG A 225 -46.63 -12.13 1.84
CA ARG A 225 -45.24 -12.59 1.97
C ARG A 225 -44.89 -12.84 3.43
N ASN A 226 -44.26 -13.96 3.67
CA ASN A 226 -43.77 -14.37 4.98
C ASN A 226 -42.40 -15.03 4.80
N TYR A 227 -41.69 -15.21 5.91
CA TYR A 227 -40.32 -15.72 5.85
C TYR A 227 -40.22 -17.13 5.25
N LYS A 228 -41.23 -17.98 5.46
CA LYS A 228 -41.26 -19.32 4.85
C LYS A 228 -41.32 -19.25 3.33
N MET A 229 -42.13 -18.34 2.78
CA MET A 229 -42.19 -18.10 1.34
C MET A 229 -40.85 -17.57 0.84
N PHE A 230 -40.26 -16.61 1.54
CA PHE A 230 -38.95 -16.05 1.18
C PHE A 230 -37.87 -17.13 1.06
N THR A 231 -37.75 -18.04 2.02
CA THR A 231 -36.77 -19.14 1.98
C THR A 231 -37.07 -20.23 0.95
N LEU A 232 -38.30 -20.28 0.41
CA LEU A 232 -38.64 -21.16 -0.72
C LEU A 232 -38.29 -20.51 -2.07
N TRP A 233 -38.37 -19.18 -2.13
CA TRP A 233 -38.14 -18.40 -3.34
C TRP A 233 -36.67 -18.03 -3.53
N PHE A 234 -35.90 -17.96 -2.44
CA PHE A 234 -34.48 -17.66 -2.47
C PHE A 234 -33.71 -18.64 -1.59
N ARG A 235 -32.63 -19.18 -2.14
CA ARG A 235 -31.56 -19.78 -1.33
C ARG A 235 -30.71 -18.63 -0.78
N VAL A 236 -30.56 -18.62 0.54
CA VAL A 236 -29.78 -17.60 1.26
C VAL A 236 -28.43 -18.18 1.63
N GLU A 237 -27.36 -17.47 1.31
CA GLU A 237 -26.00 -17.75 1.77
C GLU A 237 -25.50 -16.55 2.58
N ILE A 238 -24.90 -16.79 3.74
CA ILE A 238 -24.36 -15.75 4.61
C ILE A 238 -22.86 -15.99 4.76
N SER A 239 -22.07 -14.97 4.45
CA SER A 239 -20.61 -14.99 4.60
C SER A 239 -20.20 -13.87 5.55
N GLU A 240 -19.71 -14.24 6.73
CA GLU A 240 -19.22 -13.31 7.74
C GLU A 240 -17.75 -12.95 7.55
N ASN A 241 -17.01 -13.70 6.73
CA ASN A 241 -15.61 -13.44 6.42
C ASN A 241 -15.50 -13.00 4.95
N ILE A 242 -15.38 -11.70 4.73
CA ILE A 242 -15.23 -11.11 3.39
C ILE A 242 -13.88 -10.41 3.31
N TYR A 243 -13.16 -10.69 2.23
CA TYR A 243 -11.87 -10.09 1.93
C TYR A 243 -11.99 -9.29 0.64
N ASP A 244 -11.58 -8.03 0.68
CA ASP A 244 -11.53 -7.14 -0.48
C ASP A 244 -10.11 -7.10 -1.03
N LEU A 245 -9.86 -7.84 -2.10
CA LEU A 245 -8.52 -7.99 -2.67
C LEU A 245 -8.10 -6.78 -3.51
N GLU A 246 -8.97 -5.78 -3.68
CA GLU A 246 -8.68 -4.59 -4.45
C GLU A 246 -7.98 -3.51 -3.61
N LYS A 247 -7.02 -2.80 -4.22
CA LYS A 247 -6.29 -1.71 -3.56
C LYS A 247 -7.14 -0.43 -3.41
N ASN A 248 -8.12 -0.25 -4.30
CA ASN A 248 -8.95 0.95 -4.32
C ASN A 248 -10.19 0.78 -3.43
N PRO A 249 -10.61 1.82 -2.67
CA PRO A 249 -11.80 1.72 -1.83
C PRO A 249 -13.07 1.41 -2.61
N ILE A 250 -13.96 0.60 -2.03
CA ILE A 250 -15.30 0.34 -2.57
C ILE A 250 -16.09 1.66 -2.67
N LEU A 251 -16.56 1.98 -3.88
CA LEU A 251 -17.44 3.12 -4.15
C LEU A 251 -18.90 2.67 -4.29
N LYS A 252 -19.83 3.49 -3.80
CA LYS A 252 -21.26 3.32 -4.06
C LYS A 252 -21.63 4.15 -5.29
N SER A 253 -22.27 3.53 -6.27
CA SER A 253 -22.84 4.26 -7.41
C SER A 253 -23.93 5.22 -6.91
N GLU A 254 -23.89 6.47 -7.36
CA GLU A 254 -24.95 7.47 -7.15
C GLU A 254 -26.20 7.19 -8.01
#